data_AF-A0A5D3FNF1-F1
#
_entry.id   AF-A0A5D3FNF1-F1
#
_cell.length_a   1.000
_cell.length_b   1.000
_cell.length_c   1.000
_cell.angle_alpha   90.00
_cell.angle_beta   90.00
_cell.angle_gamma   90.00
#
_symmetry.space_group_name_H-M   'P 1'
#
loop_
_entity.id
_entity.type
_entity.pdbx_description
1 polymer ?
#
loop_
_entity_poly.entity_id
_entity_poly.type
_entity_poly.pdbx_seq_one_letter_code
_entity_poly.pdbx_strand_id
1 'polypeptide(L)'
;MAVVLLVVLVGAGCGASHARQPASTRSQGEFKWKTFSIGDVTQVRSEKGGRVLTLDFEVPSGRDCYRNVQARTEQFEKTFVRVDIRFEALENDMGKTDAKRCRPIGVPPKTLATAKVSLPGPFGKRSIVIGQSSEQQFTAASSADGPLRRCGQDGCHPAPTGCTEASYQQTIRNADIPRHTYTQEHCSGHWLVIDFSMPMGPACGDASPGTCDRHAVGRRTFYRYSKTGWVAITSTTEAGCQAVLRVEPRFPRKLCAKLKALN
;
A
#
# COMPACT_ATOMS: atom_id res chain seq x y z
N MET A 1 -6.34 73.79 54.03
CA MET A 1 -7.22 72.64 54.40
C MET A 1 -7.80 72.06 53.12
N ALA A 2 -7.76 70.72 52.98
CA ALA A 2 -8.29 69.86 51.89
C ALA A 2 -7.68 70.09 50.49
N VAL A 3 -6.70 69.30 49.99
CA VAL A 3 -6.72 67.89 49.48
C VAL A 3 -7.68 67.69 48.30
N VAL A 4 -7.16 67.34 47.12
CA VAL A 4 -7.48 66.10 46.38
C VAL A 4 -6.68 65.97 45.06
N LEU A 5 -6.04 64.80 44.95
CA LEU A 5 -5.59 63.98 43.81
C LEU A 5 -4.90 64.59 42.57
N LEU A 6 -3.69 64.09 42.31
CA LEU A 6 -3.25 63.83 40.94
C LEU A 6 -2.51 62.48 40.85
N VAL A 7 -2.93 61.73 39.83
CA VAL A 7 -2.72 60.30 39.56
C VAL A 7 -1.28 60.02 39.13
N VAL A 8 -0.64 59.01 39.75
CA VAL A 8 0.64 58.47 39.31
C VAL A 8 0.38 57.37 38.28
N LEU A 9 0.69 57.64 37.01
CA LEU A 9 0.79 56.66 35.93
C LEU A 9 2.13 55.92 36.05
N VAL A 10 2.11 54.68 36.54
CA VAL A 10 3.26 53.78 36.49
C VAL A 10 3.26 53.04 35.15
N GLY A 11 4.31 53.24 34.36
CA GLY A 11 4.48 52.61 33.05
C GLY A 11 4.64 51.10 33.16
N ALA A 12 3.74 50.36 32.52
CA ALA A 12 3.89 48.93 32.28
C ALA A 12 4.81 48.72 31.07
N GLY A 13 6.08 48.41 31.32
CA GLY A 13 7.01 47.94 30.31
C GLY A 13 6.57 46.57 29.77
N CYS A 14 6.50 46.45 28.45
CA CYS A 14 6.36 45.17 27.74
C CYS A 14 7.65 44.35 27.87
N GLY A 15 7.77 43.58 28.93
CA GLY A 15 8.75 42.50 29.06
C GLY A 15 8.07 41.17 28.74
N ALA A 16 8.20 40.71 27.50
CA ALA A 16 7.73 39.39 27.08
C ALA A 16 8.58 38.31 27.78
N SER A 17 8.11 37.85 28.95
CA SER A 17 8.58 36.62 29.55
C SER A 17 8.10 35.44 28.71
N HIS A 18 8.80 35.14 27.62
CA HIS A 18 8.76 33.81 27.03
C HIS A 18 9.31 32.85 28.07
N ALA A 19 8.42 32.27 28.86
CA ALA A 19 8.72 31.07 29.64
C ALA A 19 9.19 30.02 28.64
N ARG A 20 10.51 29.84 28.58
CA ARG A 20 11.16 28.75 27.87
C ARG A 20 10.66 27.49 28.54
N GLN A 21 9.61 26.89 27.97
CA GLN A 21 9.19 25.55 28.37
C GLN A 21 10.43 24.67 28.33
N PRO A 22 10.81 24.02 29.44
CA PRO A 22 11.85 23.02 29.38
C PRO A 22 11.43 22.03 28.30
N ALA A 23 12.32 21.77 27.35
CA ALA A 23 12.10 20.74 26.35
C ALA A 23 11.70 19.48 27.13
N SER A 24 10.44 19.05 26.98
CA SER A 24 10.03 17.81 27.60
C SER A 24 10.88 16.75 26.93
N THR A 25 11.85 16.22 27.67
CA THR A 25 12.47 14.94 27.35
C THR A 25 11.31 13.96 27.46
N ARG A 26 10.57 13.78 26.35
CA ARG A 26 9.58 12.71 26.23
C ARG A 26 10.36 11.45 26.51
N SER A 27 10.19 10.92 27.71
CA SER A 27 10.61 9.57 28.04
C SER A 27 10.03 8.69 26.95
N GLN A 28 10.90 8.05 26.17
CA GLN A 28 10.47 7.19 25.08
C GLN A 28 9.87 5.88 25.60
N GLY A 29 9.66 5.71 26.91
CA GLY A 29 9.24 4.45 27.49
C GLY A 29 10.34 3.40 27.44
N GLU A 30 10.08 2.26 28.08
CA GLU A 30 10.98 1.11 28.08
C GLU A 30 10.82 0.32 26.77
N PHE A 31 11.93 -0.07 26.15
CA PHE A 31 11.91 -0.91 24.94
C PHE A 31 12.00 -2.39 25.33
N LYS A 32 11.10 -3.21 24.81
CA LYS A 32 11.03 -4.66 25.08
C LYS A 32 10.89 -5.44 23.78
N TRP A 33 11.39 -6.68 23.78
CA TRP A 33 11.13 -7.61 22.68
C TRP A 33 9.68 -8.05 22.73
N LYS A 34 8.96 -7.79 21.63
CA LYS A 34 7.55 -8.15 21.47
C LYS A 34 7.42 -9.06 20.26
N THR A 35 6.55 -10.07 20.36
CA THR A 35 6.26 -10.99 19.27
C THR A 35 5.13 -10.43 18.41
N PHE A 36 5.35 -10.38 17.11
CA PHE A 36 4.39 -9.93 16.12
C PHE A 36 4.01 -11.09 15.22
N SER A 37 2.74 -11.12 14.81
CA SER A 37 2.29 -11.98 13.71
C SER A 37 2.06 -11.10 12.50
N ILE A 38 2.56 -11.52 11.35
CA ILE A 38 2.43 -10.76 10.11
C ILE A 38 1.03 -10.94 9.55
N GLY A 39 0.34 -9.82 9.39
CA GLY A 39 -0.92 -9.75 8.67
C GLY A 39 -0.77 -9.29 7.21
N ASP A 40 0.44 -9.01 6.72
CA ASP A 40 0.64 -8.50 5.36
C ASP A 40 2.01 -8.88 4.78
N VAL A 41 2.05 -9.30 3.52
CA VAL A 41 3.29 -9.64 2.80
C VAL A 41 3.35 -8.91 1.47
N THR A 42 4.52 -8.37 1.14
CA THR A 42 4.74 -7.61 -0.10
C THR A 42 4.74 -8.54 -1.31
N GLN A 43 5.36 -9.72 -1.18
CA GLN A 43 5.48 -10.68 -2.27
C GLN A 43 5.48 -12.12 -1.75
N VAL A 44 4.86 -13.02 -2.52
CA VAL A 44 4.94 -14.47 -2.28
C VAL A 44 5.44 -15.13 -3.57
N ARG A 45 6.39 -16.03 -3.43
CA ARG A 45 6.93 -16.86 -4.53
C ARG A 45 6.83 -18.32 -4.14
N SER A 46 6.57 -19.20 -5.10
CA SER A 46 6.66 -20.64 -4.93
C SER A 46 7.89 -21.22 -5.61
N GLU A 47 8.45 -22.24 -4.99
CA GLU A 47 9.60 -23.00 -5.45
C GLU A 47 9.33 -24.51 -5.30
N LYS A 48 10.09 -25.32 -6.04
CA LYS A 48 10.08 -26.79 -5.96
C LYS A 48 8.70 -27.39 -6.27
N GLY A 49 8.09 -26.96 -7.38
CA GLY A 49 6.77 -27.40 -7.81
C GLY A 49 5.66 -26.99 -6.84
N GLY A 50 5.77 -25.81 -6.22
CA GLY A 50 4.78 -25.33 -5.25
C GLY A 50 4.86 -25.99 -3.87
N ARG A 51 6.01 -26.53 -3.47
CA ARG A 51 6.21 -27.16 -2.14
C ARG A 51 6.92 -26.25 -1.15
N VAL A 52 7.58 -25.20 -1.62
CA VAL A 52 8.23 -24.20 -0.77
C VAL A 52 7.68 -22.83 -1.15
N LEU A 53 7.31 -22.04 -0.15
CA LEU A 53 6.93 -20.65 -0.32
C LEU A 53 8.05 -19.75 0.22
N THR A 54 8.37 -18.71 -0.52
CA THR A 54 9.26 -17.63 -0.10
C THR A 54 8.41 -16.36 0.02
N LEU A 55 8.34 -15.78 1.21
CA LEU A 55 7.48 -14.63 1.54
C LEU A 55 8.34 -13.45 1.96
N ASP A 56 8.11 -12.29 1.33
CA ASP A 56 8.75 -11.03 1.72
C ASP A 56 7.77 -10.18 2.53
N PHE A 57 8.22 -9.66 3.66
CA PHE A 57 7.41 -8.87 4.58
C PHE A 57 8.23 -7.74 5.18
N GLU A 58 7.55 -6.71 5.66
CA GLU A 58 8.20 -5.56 6.27
C GLU A 58 8.54 -5.83 7.73
N VAL A 59 9.74 -5.42 8.13
CA VAL A 59 10.22 -5.40 9.51
C VAL A 59 10.85 -4.05 9.83
N PRO A 60 10.98 -3.70 11.12
CA PRO A 60 11.80 -2.57 11.54
C PRO A 60 13.20 -2.58 10.91
N SER A 61 13.63 -1.42 10.41
CA SER A 61 14.96 -1.24 9.84
C SER A 61 16.06 -1.34 10.90
N GLY A 62 17.05 -2.18 10.62
CA GLY A 62 18.22 -2.39 11.45
C GLY A 62 18.40 -3.87 11.76
N ARG A 63 19.65 -4.36 11.66
CA ARG A 63 19.96 -5.80 11.80
C ARG A 63 19.60 -6.37 13.19
N ASP A 64 19.59 -5.52 14.21
CA ASP A 64 19.32 -5.93 15.60
C ASP A 64 17.93 -5.49 16.08
N CYS A 65 17.05 -5.10 15.17
CA CYS A 65 15.70 -4.60 15.51
C CYS A 65 14.63 -5.65 15.45
N TYR A 66 14.90 -6.73 14.74
CA TYR A 66 14.04 -7.87 14.64
C TYR A 66 14.85 -9.15 14.72
N ARG A 67 14.25 -10.21 15.23
CA ARG A 67 14.88 -11.53 15.35
C ARG A 67 13.84 -12.63 15.38
N ASN A 68 14.32 -13.87 15.43
CA ASN A 68 13.48 -15.07 15.63
C ASN A 68 12.34 -15.16 14.60
N VAL A 69 12.64 -14.89 13.32
CA VAL A 69 11.66 -15.07 12.24
C VAL A 69 11.31 -16.55 12.13
N GLN A 70 10.04 -16.86 12.31
CA GLN A 70 9.47 -18.20 12.19
C GLN A 70 8.34 -18.14 11.17
N ALA A 71 8.33 -19.05 10.21
CA ALA A 71 7.25 -19.17 9.26
C ALA A 71 6.86 -20.63 9.11
N ARG A 72 5.55 -20.91 9.16
CA ARG A 72 5.04 -22.27 9.17
C ARG A 72 3.70 -22.39 8.46
N THR A 73 3.42 -23.60 8.00
CA THR A 73 2.07 -23.98 7.56
C THR A 73 1.22 -24.26 8.78
N GLU A 74 0.16 -23.50 9.00
CA GLU A 74 -0.80 -23.75 10.09
C GLU A 74 -1.93 -24.67 9.65
N GLN A 75 -2.41 -24.51 8.41
CA GLN A 75 -3.49 -25.32 7.85
C GLN A 75 -3.18 -25.70 6.41
N PHE A 76 -3.46 -26.94 6.03
CA PHE A 76 -3.32 -27.43 4.66
C PHE A 76 -4.62 -28.08 4.23
N GLU A 77 -5.56 -27.24 3.81
CA GLU A 77 -6.93 -27.64 3.50
C GLU A 77 -7.11 -28.00 2.03
N LYS A 78 -8.31 -28.44 1.64
CA LYS A 78 -8.62 -28.76 0.24
C LYS A 78 -8.58 -27.54 -0.68
N THR A 79 -9.01 -26.38 -0.18
CA THR A 79 -9.19 -25.15 -0.98
C THR A 79 -8.16 -24.07 -0.69
N PHE A 80 -7.50 -24.12 0.47
CA PHE A 80 -6.50 -23.13 0.86
C PHE A 80 -5.38 -23.74 1.71
N VAL A 81 -4.27 -23.01 1.80
CA VAL A 81 -3.15 -23.29 2.72
C VAL A 81 -2.95 -22.03 3.55
N ARG A 82 -3.05 -22.15 4.88
CA ARG A 82 -2.80 -21.02 5.79
C ARG A 82 -1.37 -21.06 6.28
N VAL A 83 -0.70 -19.92 6.14
CA VAL A 83 0.69 -19.71 6.54
C VAL A 83 0.73 -18.61 7.58
N ASP A 84 1.46 -18.85 8.67
CA ASP A 84 1.70 -17.86 9.71
C ASP A 84 3.18 -17.51 9.75
N ILE A 85 3.47 -16.22 9.89
CA ILE A 85 4.82 -15.69 10.06
C ILE A 85 4.85 -14.90 11.35
N ARG A 86 5.81 -15.22 12.22
CA ARG A 86 6.08 -14.51 13.47
C ARG A 86 7.51 -14.03 13.52
N PHE A 87 7.72 -12.92 14.19
CA PHE A 87 9.04 -12.41 14.51
C PHE A 87 8.98 -11.62 15.82
N GLU A 88 10.13 -11.41 16.44
CA GLU A 88 10.26 -10.50 17.56
C GLU A 88 10.83 -9.17 17.08
N ALA A 89 10.30 -8.04 17.55
CA ALA A 89 10.91 -6.73 17.36
C ALA A 89 11.07 -5.97 18.69
N LEU A 90 12.10 -5.12 18.75
CA LEU A 90 12.40 -4.30 19.91
C LEU A 90 11.63 -2.98 19.83
N GLU A 91 10.50 -2.93 20.53
CA GLU A 91 9.60 -1.76 20.53
C GLU A 91 9.19 -1.35 21.95
N ASN A 92 8.85 -0.07 22.10
CA ASN A 92 8.20 0.43 23.31
C ASN A 92 6.67 0.28 23.23
N ASP A 93 5.96 0.79 24.23
CA ASP A 93 4.49 0.74 24.26
C ASP A 93 3.80 1.73 23.30
N MET A 94 4.58 2.61 22.68
CA MET A 94 4.12 3.53 21.62
C MET A 94 4.38 3.01 20.21
N GLY A 95 4.82 1.75 20.04
CA GLY A 95 5.14 1.16 18.73
C GLY A 95 6.36 1.80 18.05
N LYS A 96 7.26 2.40 18.82
CA LYS A 96 8.53 2.94 18.30
C LYS A 96 9.64 1.95 18.53
N THR A 97 10.54 1.89 17.58
CA THR A 97 11.79 1.11 17.63
C THR A 97 12.89 1.92 18.34
N ASP A 98 13.77 1.24 19.08
CA ASP A 98 14.87 1.91 19.81
C ASP A 98 15.90 2.49 18.83
N ALA A 99 15.80 3.78 18.47
CA ALA A 99 16.70 4.43 17.51
C ALA A 99 18.20 4.43 17.90
N LYS A 100 18.57 4.06 19.13
CA LYS A 100 19.98 3.91 19.52
C LYS A 100 20.51 2.52 19.17
N ARG A 101 19.69 1.48 19.36
CA ARG A 101 20.04 0.09 19.04
C ARG A 101 19.71 -0.27 17.59
N CYS A 102 18.54 0.16 17.18
CA CYS A 102 18.11 0.19 15.80
C CYS A 102 18.72 1.38 15.10
N ARG A 103 19.50 1.12 14.04
CA ARG A 103 19.92 2.16 13.10
C ARG A 103 18.90 2.19 11.96
N PRO A 104 17.78 2.92 12.10
CA PRO A 104 16.79 2.99 11.03
C PRO A 104 17.45 3.59 9.78
N ILE A 105 17.15 3.00 8.63
CA ILE A 105 17.57 3.50 7.32
C ILE A 105 16.31 4.04 6.65
N GLY A 106 16.26 5.34 6.37
CA GLY A 106 15.13 5.98 5.69
C GLY A 106 13.90 6.31 6.55
N VAL A 107 12.87 6.87 5.90
CA VAL A 107 11.57 7.26 6.48
C VAL A 107 10.46 6.78 5.53
N PRO A 108 9.51 5.91 5.97
CA PRO A 108 9.43 5.26 7.28
C PRO A 108 10.53 4.19 7.47
N PRO A 109 10.92 3.87 8.71
CA PRO A 109 12.10 3.04 9.00
C PRO A 109 11.79 1.54 8.84
N LYS A 110 11.38 1.09 7.65
CA LYS A 110 11.08 -0.32 7.37
C LYS A 110 12.01 -0.89 6.31
N THR A 111 12.33 -2.18 6.44
CA THR A 111 13.09 -2.95 5.46
C THR A 111 12.38 -4.26 5.17
N LEU A 112 12.73 -4.92 4.07
CA LEU A 112 12.19 -6.22 3.73
C LEU A 112 12.99 -7.34 4.39
N ALA A 113 12.28 -8.25 5.05
CA ALA A 113 12.78 -9.55 5.46
C ALA A 113 12.12 -10.65 4.61
N THR A 114 12.80 -11.78 4.51
CA THR A 114 12.31 -12.94 3.77
C THR A 114 12.18 -14.15 4.70
N ALA A 115 11.06 -14.86 4.61
CA ALA A 115 10.84 -16.15 5.26
C ALA A 115 10.58 -17.25 4.24
N LYS A 116 10.99 -18.48 4.57
CA LYS A 116 10.69 -19.68 3.78
C LYS A 116 9.76 -20.61 4.55
N VAL A 117 8.79 -21.18 3.86
CA VAL A 117 7.81 -22.11 4.42
C VAL A 117 7.78 -23.37 3.58
N SER A 118 8.05 -24.50 4.22
CA SER A 118 7.86 -25.81 3.61
C SER A 118 6.41 -26.26 3.77
N LEU A 119 5.79 -26.67 2.67
CA LEU A 119 4.43 -27.17 2.64
C LEU A 119 4.41 -28.71 2.73
N PRO A 120 3.41 -29.32 3.39
CA PRO A 120 3.24 -30.78 3.42
C PRO A 120 3.10 -31.43 2.03
N GLY A 121 2.55 -30.68 1.09
CA GLY A 121 2.40 -31.07 -0.32
C GLY A 121 2.40 -29.85 -1.23
N PRO A 122 2.37 -30.05 -2.56
CA PRO A 122 2.26 -28.94 -3.50
C PRO A 122 0.94 -28.19 -3.25
N PHE A 123 0.99 -26.86 -3.18
CA PHE A 123 -0.22 -26.07 -2.93
C PHE A 123 -1.26 -26.24 -4.06
N GLY A 124 -0.79 -26.41 -5.30
CA GLY A 124 -1.64 -26.78 -6.44
C GLY A 124 -2.67 -25.70 -6.78
N LYS A 125 -3.95 -26.06 -6.74
CA LYS A 125 -5.08 -25.13 -7.01
C LYS A 125 -5.56 -24.37 -5.76
N ARG A 126 -4.90 -24.54 -4.62
CA ARG A 126 -5.27 -23.88 -3.36
C ARG A 126 -4.87 -22.41 -3.39
N SER A 127 -5.61 -21.55 -2.71
CA SER A 127 -5.07 -20.24 -2.34
C SER A 127 -4.10 -20.36 -1.17
N ILE A 128 -3.13 -19.46 -1.09
CA ILE A 128 -2.28 -19.26 0.09
C ILE A 128 -2.88 -18.11 0.89
N VAL A 129 -3.17 -18.32 2.16
CA VAL A 129 -3.72 -17.31 3.09
C VAL A 129 -2.65 -16.95 4.10
N ILE A 130 -2.37 -15.66 4.30
CA ILE A 130 -1.37 -15.19 5.27
C ILE A 130 -2.02 -14.78 6.59
N GLY A 131 -1.48 -15.31 7.69
CA GLY A 131 -1.97 -15.05 9.03
C GLY A 131 -3.43 -15.49 9.18
N GLN A 132 -4.21 -14.71 9.94
CA GLN A 132 -5.62 -15.02 10.20
C GLN A 132 -6.59 -14.31 9.23
N SER A 133 -6.14 -13.28 8.51
CA SER A 133 -7.01 -12.50 7.60
C SER A 133 -7.24 -13.21 6.26
N SER A 134 -8.50 -13.26 5.82
CA SER A 134 -8.87 -13.75 4.49
C SER A 134 -8.62 -12.71 3.38
N GLU A 135 -8.17 -11.50 3.70
CA GLU A 135 -7.86 -10.46 2.71
C GLU A 135 -6.49 -10.67 2.04
N GLN A 136 -5.65 -11.50 2.67
CA GLN A 136 -4.26 -11.71 2.32
C GLN A 136 -4.08 -13.05 1.63
N GLN A 137 -4.77 -13.18 0.51
CA GLN A 137 -4.78 -14.41 -0.27
C GLN A 137 -3.94 -14.30 -1.52
N PHE A 138 -3.29 -15.40 -1.91
CA PHE A 138 -2.47 -15.50 -3.10
C PHE A 138 -2.80 -16.77 -3.87
N THR A 139 -2.64 -16.74 -5.19
CA THR A 139 -2.81 -17.93 -6.04
C THR A 139 -1.74 -18.01 -7.11
N ALA A 140 -1.58 -19.19 -7.72
CA ALA A 140 -0.65 -19.41 -8.80
C ALA A 140 -0.92 -18.41 -9.93
N ALA A 141 0.13 -17.73 -10.39
CA ALA A 141 0.03 -16.78 -11.49
C ALA A 141 -0.21 -17.50 -12.83
N SER A 142 0.61 -18.51 -13.12
CA SER A 142 0.51 -19.31 -14.35
C SER A 142 1.21 -20.66 -14.28
N SER A 143 2.02 -20.88 -13.24
CA SER A 143 2.85 -22.06 -13.05
C SER A 143 2.88 -22.44 -11.56
N ALA A 144 3.33 -23.67 -11.25
CA ALA A 144 3.49 -24.12 -9.87
C ALA A 144 4.63 -23.38 -9.14
N ASP A 145 5.60 -22.82 -9.88
CA ASP A 145 6.73 -22.07 -9.37
C ASP A 145 6.73 -20.62 -9.87
N GLY A 146 7.43 -19.75 -9.15
CA GLY A 146 7.55 -18.32 -9.45
C GLY A 146 6.64 -17.44 -8.59
N PRO A 147 6.48 -16.15 -8.95
CA PRO A 147 5.68 -15.22 -8.17
C PRO A 147 4.20 -15.63 -8.18
N LEU A 148 3.59 -15.60 -6.99
CA LEU A 148 2.15 -15.76 -6.83
C LEU A 148 1.46 -14.40 -6.96
N ARG A 149 0.21 -14.44 -7.40
CA ARG A 149 -0.63 -13.26 -7.56
C ARG A 149 -1.46 -13.07 -6.30
N ARG A 150 -1.46 -11.86 -5.73
CA ARG A 150 -2.40 -11.46 -4.68
C ARG A 150 -3.83 -11.45 -5.22
N CYS A 151 -4.75 -12.04 -4.46
CA CYS A 151 -6.17 -12.05 -4.78
C CYS A 151 -6.79 -10.71 -4.39
N GLY A 152 -7.71 -10.23 -5.23
CA GLY A 152 -8.50 -9.04 -4.90
C GLY A 152 -9.74 -9.42 -4.09
N GLN A 153 -10.59 -8.45 -3.78
CA GLN A 153 -11.85 -8.67 -3.06
C GLN A 153 -12.78 -9.69 -3.73
N ASP A 154 -12.70 -9.84 -5.06
CA ASP A 154 -13.50 -10.82 -5.82
C ASP A 154 -12.91 -12.25 -5.76
N GLY A 155 -11.87 -12.47 -4.95
CA GLY A 155 -11.31 -13.78 -4.65
C GLY A 155 -10.23 -14.27 -5.63
N CYS A 156 -9.83 -15.53 -5.43
CA CYS A 156 -8.71 -16.15 -6.13
C CYS A 156 -9.13 -16.96 -7.38
N HIS A 157 -10.41 -17.32 -7.53
CA HIS A 157 -10.88 -18.27 -8.55
C HIS A 157 -12.32 -18.01 -9.05
N PRO A 158 -12.55 -17.88 -10.38
CA PRO A 158 -11.61 -17.42 -11.40
C PRO A 158 -11.41 -15.90 -11.33
N ALA A 159 -10.24 -15.40 -11.76
CA ALA A 159 -10.09 -13.97 -11.99
C ALA A 159 -11.07 -13.54 -13.10
N PRO A 160 -11.81 -12.43 -12.96
CA PRO A 160 -12.56 -11.89 -14.07
C PRO A 160 -11.56 -11.47 -15.17
N THR A 161 -11.72 -12.04 -16.36
CA THR A 161 -10.82 -11.81 -17.50
C THR A 161 -11.53 -11.03 -18.59
N GLY A 162 -10.74 -10.33 -19.41
CA GLY A 162 -11.26 -9.56 -20.54
C GLY A 162 -11.94 -8.25 -20.15
N CYS A 163 -12.69 -7.70 -21.10
CA CYS A 163 -13.37 -6.41 -20.97
C CYS A 163 -14.67 -6.54 -20.16
N THR A 164 -14.54 -6.76 -18.85
CA THR A 164 -15.67 -6.91 -17.91
C THR A 164 -15.48 -6.01 -16.69
N GLU A 165 -16.60 -5.56 -16.11
CA GLU A 165 -16.60 -4.69 -14.94
C GLU A 165 -15.76 -5.27 -13.79
N ALA A 166 -15.96 -6.54 -13.46
CA ALA A 166 -15.21 -7.20 -12.39
C ALA A 166 -13.68 -7.25 -12.68
N SER A 167 -13.28 -7.31 -13.96
CA SER A 167 -11.86 -7.28 -14.34
C SER A 167 -11.25 -5.89 -14.16
N TYR A 168 -12.02 -4.85 -14.44
CA TYR A 168 -11.63 -3.47 -14.22
C TYR A 168 -11.54 -3.16 -12.73
N GLN A 169 -12.56 -3.52 -11.95
CA GLN A 169 -12.57 -3.32 -10.49
C GLN A 169 -11.41 -4.04 -9.80
N GLN A 170 -11.03 -5.23 -10.27
CA GLN A 170 -9.81 -5.88 -9.79
C GLN A 170 -8.54 -5.10 -10.12
N THR A 171 -8.46 -4.52 -11.31
CA THR A 171 -7.33 -3.67 -11.73
C THR A 171 -7.26 -2.39 -10.91
N ILE A 172 -8.41 -1.75 -10.68
CA ILE A 172 -8.55 -0.51 -9.90
C ILE A 172 -8.12 -0.73 -8.45
N ARG A 173 -8.58 -1.81 -7.81
CA ARG A 173 -8.17 -2.14 -6.43
C ARG A 173 -6.69 -2.52 -6.31
N ASN A 174 -6.10 -3.09 -7.36
CA ASN A 174 -4.68 -3.40 -7.40
C ASN A 174 -3.81 -2.17 -7.73
N ALA A 175 -4.41 -1.13 -8.31
CA ALA A 175 -3.74 0.15 -8.46
C ALA A 175 -3.68 0.78 -7.06
N ASP A 176 -2.48 1.17 -6.62
CA ASP A 176 -2.31 1.94 -5.39
C ASP A 176 -2.93 3.33 -5.60
N ILE A 177 -4.24 3.45 -5.34
CA ILE A 177 -5.05 4.66 -5.51
C ILE A 177 -5.87 4.96 -4.25
N PRO A 178 -6.17 6.25 -3.97
CA PRO A 178 -7.06 6.65 -2.89
C PRO A 178 -8.48 6.07 -3.02
N ARG A 179 -9.16 5.85 -1.89
CA ARG A 179 -10.52 5.27 -1.81
C ARG A 179 -11.62 6.08 -2.53
N HIS A 180 -11.40 7.38 -2.74
CA HIS A 180 -12.36 8.27 -3.38
C HIS A 180 -11.95 8.65 -4.82
N THR A 181 -11.24 7.75 -5.51
CA THR A 181 -10.84 7.94 -6.91
C THR A 181 -12.00 7.60 -7.83
N TYR A 182 -12.29 8.47 -8.79
CA TYR A 182 -13.22 8.18 -9.88
C TYR A 182 -12.48 7.54 -11.05
N THR A 183 -13.12 6.61 -11.76
CA THR A 183 -12.50 5.91 -12.89
C THR A 183 -13.33 6.02 -14.16
N GLN A 184 -12.65 5.98 -15.30
CA GLN A 184 -13.23 5.73 -16.61
C GLN A 184 -12.40 4.71 -17.38
N GLU A 185 -13.04 3.65 -17.83
CA GLU A 185 -12.40 2.50 -18.46
C GLU A 185 -12.66 2.45 -19.97
N HIS A 186 -11.61 2.18 -20.73
CA HIS A 186 -11.70 1.93 -22.17
C HIS A 186 -10.99 0.63 -22.52
N CYS A 187 -11.76 -0.38 -22.95
CA CYS A 187 -11.22 -1.71 -23.21
C CYS A 187 -11.43 -2.15 -24.68
N SER A 188 -10.42 -2.81 -25.24
CA SER A 188 -10.53 -3.48 -26.54
C SER A 188 -9.63 -4.72 -26.58
N GLY A 189 -10.25 -5.90 -26.54
CA GLY A 189 -9.54 -7.17 -26.59
C GLY A 189 -8.56 -7.32 -25.43
N HIS A 190 -7.26 -7.31 -25.74
CA HIS A 190 -6.18 -7.46 -24.77
C HIS A 190 -5.62 -6.13 -24.23
N TRP A 191 -6.34 -5.03 -24.41
CA TRP A 191 -5.87 -3.69 -24.07
C TRP A 191 -6.92 -2.94 -23.26
N LEU A 192 -6.46 -2.25 -22.23
CA LEU A 192 -7.29 -1.48 -21.32
C LEU A 192 -6.62 -0.13 -21.04
N VAL A 193 -7.41 0.93 -20.99
CA VAL A 193 -7.02 2.24 -20.48
C VAL A 193 -7.92 2.52 -19.29
N ILE A 194 -7.33 2.96 -18.18
CA ILE A 194 -8.10 3.49 -17.05
C ILE A 194 -7.63 4.91 -16.79
N ASP A 195 -8.57 5.85 -16.85
CA ASP A 195 -8.40 7.21 -16.39
C ASP A 195 -8.83 7.29 -14.93
N PHE A 196 -7.89 7.62 -14.06
CA PHE A 196 -8.12 7.87 -12.64
C PHE A 196 -8.24 9.38 -12.43
N SER A 197 -9.28 9.81 -11.71
CA SER A 197 -9.45 11.17 -11.22
C SER A 197 -9.43 11.13 -9.70
N MET A 198 -8.31 11.55 -9.11
CA MET A 198 -8.07 11.48 -7.68
C MET A 198 -8.33 12.86 -7.07
N PRO A 199 -9.42 13.08 -6.34
CA PRO A 199 -9.65 14.34 -5.66
C PRO A 199 -8.53 14.58 -4.62
N MET A 200 -7.65 15.53 -4.89
CA MET A 200 -6.54 15.90 -4.00
C MET A 200 -6.86 17.24 -3.34
N GLY A 201 -7.25 17.24 -2.07
CA GLY A 201 -7.60 18.50 -1.39
C GLY A 201 -8.15 18.28 0.01
N PRO A 202 -8.50 19.36 0.73
CA PRO A 202 -9.22 19.24 2.01
C PRO A 202 -10.48 18.40 1.79
N ALA A 203 -10.87 17.61 2.80
CA ALA A 203 -12.14 16.89 2.76
C ALA A 203 -13.26 17.90 2.46
N CYS A 204 -13.82 17.80 1.26
CA CYS A 204 -15.08 18.45 0.98
C CYS A 204 -16.10 17.81 1.92
N GLY A 205 -16.72 18.58 2.81
CA GLY A 205 -17.90 18.11 3.54
C GLY A 205 -19.07 17.90 2.58
N ASP A 206 -20.28 18.31 2.97
CA ASP A 206 -21.50 18.17 2.17
C ASP A 206 -21.57 19.14 0.96
N ALA A 207 -20.44 19.53 0.37
CA ALA A 207 -20.38 20.44 -0.76
C ALA A 207 -20.99 19.78 -2.02
N SER A 208 -21.68 20.57 -2.85
CA SER A 208 -22.33 20.08 -4.06
C SER A 208 -21.36 19.37 -5.01
N PRO A 209 -21.81 18.31 -5.72
CA PRO A 209 -21.01 17.61 -6.72
C PRO A 209 -20.44 18.61 -7.73
N GLY A 210 -19.11 18.64 -7.90
CA GLY A 210 -18.39 19.52 -8.84
C GLY A 210 -17.42 20.51 -8.19
N THR A 211 -17.56 20.84 -6.90
CA THR A 211 -16.61 21.76 -6.22
C THR A 211 -15.29 21.12 -5.82
N CYS A 212 -15.28 19.78 -5.66
CA CYS A 212 -14.10 18.98 -5.31
C CYS A 212 -13.26 18.60 -6.53
N ASP A 213 -13.83 18.65 -7.73
CA ASP A 213 -13.16 18.25 -8.97
C ASP A 213 -12.07 19.25 -9.39
N ARG A 214 -12.11 20.48 -8.87
CA ARG A 214 -11.14 21.53 -9.21
C ARG A 214 -9.70 21.20 -8.78
N HIS A 215 -9.55 20.28 -7.84
CA HIS A 215 -8.24 19.83 -7.35
C HIS A 215 -8.00 18.34 -7.63
N ALA A 216 -8.80 17.74 -8.51
CA ALA A 216 -8.56 16.36 -8.89
C ALA A 216 -7.27 16.26 -9.71
N VAL A 217 -6.40 15.35 -9.31
CA VAL A 217 -5.22 14.96 -10.08
C VAL A 217 -5.56 13.72 -10.87
N GLY A 218 -5.38 13.83 -12.18
CA GLY A 218 -5.63 12.82 -13.16
C GLY A 218 -4.42 11.92 -13.35
N ARG A 219 -4.69 10.64 -13.63
CA ARG A 219 -3.67 9.69 -14.09
C ARG A 219 -4.33 8.75 -15.08
N ARG A 220 -3.78 8.65 -16.29
CA ARG A 220 -4.15 7.61 -17.26
C ARG A 220 -3.15 6.49 -17.16
N THR A 221 -3.61 5.25 -17.03
CA THR A 221 -2.74 4.08 -17.10
C THR A 221 -3.18 3.15 -18.22
N PHE A 222 -2.23 2.69 -19.02
CA PHE A 222 -2.43 1.74 -20.10
C PHE A 222 -2.04 0.34 -19.63
N TYR A 223 -2.86 -0.65 -19.96
CA TYR A 223 -2.67 -2.03 -19.54
C TYR A 223 -2.72 -2.99 -20.71
N ARG A 224 -1.97 -4.08 -20.58
CA ARG A 224 -2.04 -5.25 -21.45
C ARG A 224 -2.61 -6.42 -20.67
N TYR A 225 -3.51 -7.14 -21.30
CA TYR A 225 -4.06 -8.37 -20.74
C TYR A 225 -2.98 -9.47 -20.71
N SER A 226 -2.98 -10.22 -19.61
CA SER A 226 -2.15 -11.41 -19.42
C SER A 226 -2.99 -12.51 -18.75
N LYS A 227 -2.44 -13.73 -18.70
CA LYS A 227 -3.07 -14.84 -17.95
C LYS A 227 -3.23 -14.54 -16.46
N THR A 228 -2.48 -13.56 -15.94
CA THR A 228 -2.51 -13.14 -14.53
C THR A 228 -3.40 -11.91 -14.29
N GLY A 229 -4.09 -11.39 -15.31
CA GLY A 229 -4.87 -10.16 -15.26
C GLY A 229 -4.25 -9.02 -16.07
N TRP A 230 -4.70 -7.79 -15.82
CA TRP A 230 -4.19 -6.59 -16.46
C TRP A 230 -2.83 -6.19 -15.89
N VAL A 231 -1.84 -6.02 -16.78
CA VAL A 231 -0.48 -5.59 -16.44
C VAL A 231 -0.28 -4.17 -16.95
N ALA A 232 0.10 -3.24 -16.07
CA ALA A 232 0.36 -1.86 -16.45
C ALA A 232 1.59 -1.77 -17.38
N ILE A 233 1.45 -1.00 -18.45
CA ILE A 233 2.48 -0.73 -19.45
C ILE A 233 3.17 0.59 -19.12
N THR A 234 2.38 1.66 -18.99
CA THR A 234 2.84 3.02 -18.67
C THR A 234 1.67 3.87 -18.18
N SER A 235 1.98 5.02 -17.59
CA SER A 235 1.00 6.01 -17.15
C SER A 235 1.37 7.40 -17.68
N THR A 236 0.36 8.26 -17.87
CA THR A 236 0.54 9.63 -18.35
C THR A 236 -0.62 10.53 -17.94
N THR A 237 -0.49 11.84 -18.11
CA THR A 237 -1.60 12.81 -18.13
C THR A 237 -1.82 13.39 -19.54
N GLU A 238 -0.95 13.05 -20.50
CA GLU A 238 -1.00 13.56 -21.87
C GLU A 238 -2.25 13.08 -22.63
N ALA A 239 -2.69 13.89 -23.59
CA ALA A 239 -3.71 13.50 -24.55
C ALA A 239 -3.19 12.43 -25.53
N GLY A 240 -4.10 11.66 -26.12
CA GLY A 240 -3.78 10.77 -27.21
C GLY A 240 -2.96 9.53 -26.82
N CYS A 241 -2.27 8.96 -27.81
CA CYS A 241 -1.60 7.66 -27.72
C CYS A 241 -0.08 7.72 -27.60
N GLN A 242 0.52 8.92 -27.64
CA GLN A 242 1.96 9.04 -27.86
C GLN A 242 2.77 8.38 -26.74
N ALA A 243 2.38 8.56 -25.48
CA ALA A 243 3.04 7.96 -24.33
C ALA A 243 3.11 6.43 -24.42
N VAL A 244 1.99 5.76 -24.72
CA VAL A 244 1.94 4.29 -24.80
C VAL A 244 2.59 3.74 -26.07
N LEU A 245 2.46 4.43 -27.20
CA LEU A 245 3.07 3.97 -28.46
C LEU A 245 4.60 4.04 -28.46
N ARG A 246 5.20 4.88 -27.60
CA ARG A 246 6.67 4.89 -27.39
C ARG A 246 7.17 3.58 -26.76
N VAL A 247 6.36 2.93 -25.92
CA VAL A 247 6.77 1.75 -25.14
C VAL A 247 6.15 0.45 -25.64
N GLU A 248 4.94 0.50 -26.24
CA GLU A 248 4.23 -0.65 -26.80
C GLU A 248 3.58 -0.24 -28.13
N PRO A 249 4.33 -0.36 -29.25
CA PRO A 249 3.85 0.03 -30.58
C PRO A 249 2.62 -0.75 -31.06
N ARG A 250 2.31 -1.91 -30.46
CA ARG A 250 1.14 -2.73 -30.81
C ARG A 250 -0.15 -2.23 -30.15
N PHE A 251 -0.08 -1.18 -29.32
CA PHE A 251 -1.25 -0.64 -28.63
C PHE A 251 -2.30 -0.11 -29.64
N PRO A 252 -3.59 -0.46 -29.51
CA PRO A 252 -4.62 -0.02 -30.45
C PRO A 252 -4.86 1.48 -30.36
N ARG A 253 -4.46 2.22 -31.40
CA ARG A 253 -4.65 3.68 -31.48
C ARG A 253 -6.09 4.14 -31.18
N LYS A 254 -7.09 3.34 -31.58
CA LYS A 254 -8.51 3.66 -31.35
C LYS A 254 -8.88 3.84 -29.88
N LEU A 255 -8.15 3.23 -28.94
CA LEU A 255 -8.43 3.32 -27.51
C LEU A 255 -8.03 4.66 -26.90
N CYS A 256 -7.08 5.37 -27.52
CA CYS A 256 -6.52 6.61 -26.97
C CYS A 256 -6.62 7.81 -27.91
N ALA A 257 -6.95 7.61 -29.19
CA ALA A 257 -6.93 8.68 -30.20
C ALA A 257 -7.84 9.87 -29.88
N LYS A 258 -8.93 9.65 -29.15
CA LYS A 258 -9.90 10.71 -28.77
C LYS A 258 -9.79 11.13 -27.31
N LEU A 259 -8.83 10.58 -26.56
CA LEU A 259 -8.69 10.87 -25.14
C LEU A 259 -7.98 12.20 -24.95
N LYS A 260 -8.59 13.07 -24.15
CA LYS A 260 -8.04 14.39 -23.79
C LYS A 260 -6.93 14.24 -22.75
N ALA A 261 -6.16 15.31 -22.56
CA ALA A 261 -5.25 15.42 -21.43
C ALA A 261 -6.06 15.42 -20.12
N LEU A 262 -5.46 14.88 -19.07
CA LEU A 262 -6.00 14.90 -17.72
C LEU A 262 -5.35 16.05 -16.94
N ASN A 263 -6.12 16.68 -16.06
CA ASN A 263 -5.62 17.74 -15.16
C ASN A 263 -4.80 17.16 -14.01
#